data_AF-A0A8J6YT10-F1
#
_entry.id   AF-A0A8J6YT10-F1
#
_cell.length_a   1.000
_cell.length_b   1.000
_cell.length_c   1.000
_cell.angle_alpha   90.00
_cell.angle_beta   90.00
_cell.angle_gamma   90.00
#
_symmetry.space_group_name_H-M   'P 1'
#
loop_
_entity.id
_entity.type
_entity.pdbx_description
1 polymer ?
#
loop_
_entity_poly.entity_id
_entity_poly.type
_entity_poly.pdbx_seq_one_letter_code
_entity_poly.pdbx_strand_id
1 'polypeptide(L)'
;MTSAMRYKIKQGDHFLSSTPLLHSKEKYLAYEFTLPVTQGEWTVIEKYVANVTSRDYPVETLEEVSRNRVREAFEIGYASLLEEQRNAWAKKWQDSDIVIEGDPEAQQGIRFNIFQLHQTYTG
;
A
#
# COMPACT_ATOMS: atom_id res chain seq x y z
N MET A 1 -11.23 15.05 3.42
CA MET A 1 -10.28 13.98 3.03
C MET A 1 -10.36 13.84 1.53
N THR A 2 -9.22 13.67 0.88
CA THR A 2 -9.11 13.46 -0.57
C THR A 2 -8.25 12.23 -0.82
N SER A 3 -8.66 11.41 -1.79
CA SER A 3 -7.96 10.19 -2.19
C SER A 3 -7.49 10.31 -3.63
N ALA A 4 -6.25 9.95 -3.90
CA ALA A 4 -5.70 9.84 -5.24
C ALA A 4 -5.15 8.42 -5.46
N MET A 5 -5.23 7.93 -6.70
CA MET A 5 -4.79 6.58 -7.04
C MET A 5 -4.05 6.52 -8.37
N ARG A 6 -3.07 5.62 -8.47
CA ARG A 6 -2.31 5.29 -9.69
C ARG A 6 -2.15 3.78 -9.79
N TYR A 7 -1.93 3.29 -11.01
CA TYR A 7 -1.86 1.85 -11.30
C TYR A 7 -0.68 1.55 -12.20
N LYS A 8 0.01 0.45 -11.90
CA LYS A 8 1.02 -0.16 -12.78
C LYS A 8 0.56 -1.59 -13.05
N ILE A 9 0.48 -1.96 -14.31
CA ILE A 9 -0.03 -3.26 -14.74
C ILE A 9 1.07 -3.95 -15.54
N LYS A 10 1.38 -5.18 -15.19
CA LYS A 10 2.34 -6.01 -15.92
C LYS A 10 1.78 -7.40 -16.17
N GLN A 11 2.22 -8.01 -17.27
CA GLN A 11 2.02 -9.42 -17.56
C GLN A 11 3.38 -10.06 -17.83
N GLY A 12 3.73 -11.10 -17.06
CA GLY A 12 5.11 -11.56 -16.96
C GLY A 12 6.02 -10.41 -16.55
N ASP A 13 7.06 -10.15 -17.36
CA ASP A 13 8.02 -9.07 -17.15
C ASP A 13 7.70 -7.77 -17.93
N HIS A 14 6.59 -7.74 -18.68
CA HIS A 14 6.24 -6.63 -19.57
C HIS A 14 5.15 -5.75 -18.97
N PHE A 15 5.32 -4.43 -19.02
CA PHE A 15 4.26 -3.48 -18.66
C PHE A 15 3.19 -3.41 -19.74
N LEU A 16 1.94 -3.52 -19.32
CA LEU A 16 0.78 -3.31 -20.19
C LEU A 16 0.38 -1.84 -20.14
N SER A 17 0.36 -1.19 -21.29
CA SER A 17 -0.23 0.14 -21.44
C SER A 17 -1.71 -0.01 -21.75
N SER A 18 -2.57 0.49 -20.87
CA SER A 18 -4.02 0.55 -21.08
C SER A 18 -4.54 1.88 -20.55
N THR A 19 -5.34 2.57 -21.35
CA THR A 19 -6.09 3.75 -20.91
C THR A 19 -7.35 3.24 -20.21
N PRO A 20 -7.49 3.38 -18.89
CA PRO A 20 -8.65 2.86 -18.20
C PRO A 20 -9.90 3.67 -18.52
N LEU A 21 -11.06 2.99 -18.54
CA LEU A 21 -12.34 3.64 -18.52
C LEU A 21 -12.63 4.13 -17.10
N LEU A 22 -12.85 5.45 -16.94
CA LEU A 22 -13.20 6.04 -15.65
C LEU A 22 -14.71 5.99 -15.42
N HIS A 23 -15.10 5.36 -14.32
CA HIS A 23 -16.46 5.39 -13.80
C HIS A 23 -16.54 6.35 -12.61
N SER A 24 -17.40 7.36 -12.71
CA SER A 24 -17.61 8.35 -11.65
C SER A 24 -19.09 8.49 -11.33
N LYS A 25 -19.42 8.37 -10.05
CA LYS A 25 -20.76 8.59 -9.47
C LYS A 25 -20.59 9.14 -8.05
N GLU A 26 -21.67 9.61 -7.43
CA GLU A 26 -21.58 10.17 -6.08
C GLU A 26 -20.89 9.20 -5.10
N LYS A 27 -19.82 9.67 -4.45
CA LYS A 27 -18.98 8.89 -3.50
C LYS A 27 -18.34 7.61 -4.08
N TYR A 28 -18.24 7.49 -5.40
CA TYR A 28 -17.65 6.33 -6.06
C TYR A 28 -16.80 6.73 -7.26
N LEU A 29 -15.58 6.20 -7.30
CA LEU A 29 -14.65 6.35 -8.39
C LEU A 29 -14.04 4.98 -8.70
N ALA A 30 -14.04 4.57 -9.97
CA ALA A 30 -13.37 3.34 -10.39
C ALA A 30 -12.69 3.51 -11.74
N TYR A 31 -11.58 2.78 -11.90
CA TYR A 31 -10.92 2.58 -13.18
C TYR A 31 -11.18 1.14 -13.63
N GLU A 32 -11.80 1.00 -14.78
CA GLU A 32 -11.98 -0.29 -15.46
C GLU A 32 -10.86 -0.47 -16.49
N PHE A 33 -10.22 -1.63 -16.47
CA PHE A 33 -9.14 -1.98 -17.38
C PHE A 33 -9.54 -3.21 -18.19
N THR A 34 -9.50 -3.09 -19.51
CA THR A 34 -9.52 -4.23 -20.42
C THR A 34 -8.09 -4.49 -20.85
N LEU A 35 -7.60 -5.71 -20.61
CA LEU A 35 -6.21 -6.10 -20.82
C LEU A 35 -6.15 -7.35 -21.70
N PRO A 36 -5.31 -7.38 -22.74
CA PRO A 36 -4.95 -8.64 -23.37
C PRO A 36 -4.16 -9.47 -22.34
N VAL A 37 -4.53 -10.74 -22.19
CA VAL A 37 -3.82 -11.65 -21.28
C VAL A 37 -3.42 -12.94 -21.97
N THR A 38 -2.21 -13.40 -21.68
CA THR A 38 -1.64 -14.66 -22.16
C THR A 38 -1.89 -15.80 -21.19
N GLN A 39 -2.36 -16.94 -21.69
CA GLN A 39 -2.53 -18.16 -20.89
C GLN A 39 -1.19 -18.60 -20.30
N GLY A 40 -1.17 -18.91 -19.01
CA GLY A 40 0.03 -19.36 -18.30
C GLY A 40 0.92 -18.24 -17.76
N GLU A 41 0.61 -16.97 -18.05
CA GLU A 41 1.36 -15.83 -17.52
C GLU A 41 0.58 -15.11 -16.41
N TRP A 42 1.30 -14.73 -15.34
CA TRP A 42 0.74 -13.92 -14.28
C TRP A 42 0.51 -12.49 -14.76
N THR A 43 -0.69 -11.96 -14.49
CA THR A 43 -0.98 -10.52 -14.59
C THR A 43 -0.94 -9.92 -13.20
N VAL A 44 -0.15 -8.88 -13.01
CA VAL A 44 0.01 -8.20 -11.72
C VAL A 44 -0.48 -6.76 -11.86
N ILE A 45 -1.33 -6.34 -10.94
CA ILE A 45 -1.83 -4.97 -10.81
C ILE A 45 -1.30 -4.42 -9.49
N GLU A 46 -0.42 -3.43 -9.58
CA GLU A 46 0.04 -2.65 -8.44
C GLU A 46 -0.81 -1.39 -8.35
N LYS A 47 -1.59 -1.26 -7.27
CA LYS A 47 -2.41 -0.08 -7.00
C LYS A 47 -1.76 0.76 -5.89
N TYR A 48 -1.48 2.01 -6.23
CA TYR A 48 -0.93 3.00 -5.31
C TYR A 48 -2.06 3.95 -4.91
N VAL A 49 -2.19 4.23 -3.61
CA VAL A 49 -3.25 5.09 -3.07
C VAL A 49 -2.66 6.04 -2.05
N ALA A 50 -3.00 7.32 -2.16
CA ALA A 50 -2.74 8.31 -1.13
C ALA A 50 -4.07 8.83 -0.58
N ASN A 51 -4.25 8.73 0.75
CA ASN A 51 -5.37 9.34 1.47
C ASN A 51 -4.83 10.51 2.29
N VAL A 52 -5.33 11.71 2.03
CA VAL A 52 -4.87 12.94 2.68
C VAL A 52 -6.05 13.62 3.35
N THR A 53 -5.85 14.11 4.57
CA THR A 53 -6.93 14.67 5.40
C THR A 53 -6.69 16.12 5.75
N SER A 54 -7.77 16.86 6.01
CA SER A 54 -7.70 18.25 6.47
C SER A 54 -7.17 18.40 7.90
N ARG A 55 -6.93 17.29 8.60
CA ARG A 55 -6.22 17.30 9.89
C ARG A 55 -4.74 17.60 9.71
N ASP A 56 -4.17 17.18 8.58
CA ASP A 56 -2.73 17.20 8.34
C ASP A 56 -2.32 18.30 7.35
N TYR A 57 -3.25 18.78 6.50
CA TYR A 57 -3.01 19.82 5.48
C TYR A 57 -4.23 20.75 5.31
N PRO A 58 -4.06 22.01 4.87
CA PRO A 58 -5.18 22.89 4.53
C PRO A 58 -6.08 22.32 3.42
N VAL A 59 -7.39 22.59 3.50
CA VAL A 59 -8.43 22.00 2.62
C VAL A 59 -8.15 22.27 1.14
N GLU A 60 -7.71 23.48 0.83
CA GLU A 60 -7.39 23.99 -0.51
C GLU A 60 -6.21 23.27 -1.17
N THR A 61 -5.35 22.62 -0.37
CA THR A 61 -4.14 21.91 -0.87
C THR A 61 -4.34 20.40 -1.00
N LEU A 62 -5.43 19.83 -0.46
CA LEU A 62 -5.59 18.37 -0.33
C LEU A 62 -5.48 17.62 -1.67
N GLU A 63 -6.03 18.19 -2.74
CA GLU A 63 -5.98 17.59 -4.07
C GLU A 63 -4.57 17.54 -4.64
N GLU A 64 -3.82 18.64 -4.54
CA GLU A 64 -2.43 18.69 -4.97
C GLU A 64 -1.54 17.74 -4.15
N VAL A 65 -1.66 17.79 -2.83
CA VAL A 65 -0.87 16.95 -1.92
C VAL A 65 -1.15 15.47 -2.19
N SER A 66 -2.43 15.06 -2.29
CA SER A 66 -2.77 13.65 -2.57
C SER A 66 -2.21 13.17 -3.92
N ARG A 67 -2.27 13.99 -4.97
CA ARG A 67 -1.67 13.67 -6.28
C ARG A 67 -0.15 13.52 -6.22
N ASN A 68 0.53 14.41 -5.50
CA ASN A 68 1.98 14.36 -5.36
C ASN A 68 2.40 13.12 -4.56
N ARG A 69 1.75 12.84 -3.43
CA ARG A 69 2.03 11.65 -2.61
C ARG A 69 1.85 10.33 -3.36
N VAL A 70 0.77 10.19 -4.13
CA VAL A 70 0.58 8.96 -4.93
C VAL A 70 1.55 8.87 -6.11
N ARG A 71 1.99 10.01 -6.67
CA ARG A 71 3.03 10.04 -7.70
C ARG A 71 4.37 9.58 -7.13
N GLU A 72 4.79 10.13 -5.99
CA GLU A 72 6.01 9.72 -5.28
C GLU A 72 6.01 8.21 -5.02
N ALA A 73 4.93 7.68 -4.44
CA ALA A 73 4.80 6.25 -4.17
C ALA A 73 4.87 5.40 -5.45
N PHE A 74 4.26 5.87 -6.54
CA PHE A 74 4.27 5.19 -7.84
C PHE A 74 5.67 5.16 -8.49
N GLU A 75 6.44 6.25 -8.33
CA GLU A 75 7.81 6.38 -8.83
C GLU A 75 8.79 5.50 -8.03
N ILE A 76 8.64 5.42 -6.71
CA ILE A 76 9.42 4.52 -5.83
C ILE A 76 9.13 3.04 -6.16
N GLY A 77 7.86 2.70 -6.35
CA GLY A 77 7.42 1.36 -6.74
C GLY A 77 7.23 0.37 -5.59
N TYR A 78 6.43 -0.67 -5.84
CA TYR A 78 5.98 -1.63 -4.82
C TYR A 78 7.12 -2.32 -4.08
N ALA A 79 8.13 -2.83 -4.81
CA ALA A 79 9.21 -3.60 -4.20
C ALA A 79 10.01 -2.76 -3.18
N SER A 80 10.33 -1.51 -3.53
CA SER A 80 11.03 -0.58 -2.65
C SER A 80 10.18 -0.18 -1.44
N LEU A 81 8.89 0.14 -1.66
CA LEU A 81 7.96 0.45 -0.56
C LEU A 81 7.77 -0.73 0.41
N LEU A 82 7.73 -1.96 -0.11
CA LEU A 82 7.68 -3.17 0.71
C LEU A 82 8.94 -3.32 1.55
N GLU A 83 10.10 -3.06 0.97
CA GLU A 83 11.38 -3.14 1.68
C GLU A 83 11.50 -2.06 2.76
N GLU A 84 11.08 -0.83 2.48
CA GLU A 84 10.99 0.23 3.48
C GLU A 84 10.10 -0.17 4.66
N GLN A 85 8.93 -0.75 4.38
CA GLN A 85 8.01 -1.26 5.39
C GLN A 85 8.62 -2.40 6.22
N ARG A 86 9.33 -3.34 5.56
CA ARG A 86 10.03 -4.44 6.25
C ARG A 86 11.11 -3.93 7.18
N ASN A 87 11.90 -2.94 6.74
CA ASN A 87 12.96 -2.34 7.55
C ASN A 87 12.39 -1.58 8.75
N ALA A 88 11.30 -0.84 8.56
CA ALA A 88 10.60 -0.19 9.67
C ALA A 88 10.10 -1.20 10.72
N TRP A 89 9.57 -2.35 10.28
CA TRP A 89 9.14 -3.42 11.17
C TRP A 89 10.30 -4.16 11.84
N ALA A 90 11.38 -4.42 11.12
CA ALA A 90 12.58 -5.05 11.68
C ALA A 90 13.11 -4.23 12.88
N LYS A 91 13.13 -2.90 12.76
CA LYS A 91 13.49 -2.00 13.87
C LYS A 91 12.53 -2.13 15.06
N LYS A 92 11.22 -2.18 14.82
CA LYS A 92 10.24 -2.38 15.91
C LYS A 92 10.45 -3.71 16.64
N TRP A 93 10.76 -4.78 15.90
CA TRP A 93 11.01 -6.09 16.49
C TRP A 93 12.32 -6.15 17.28
N GLN A 94 13.36 -5.43 16.86
CA GLN A 94 14.61 -5.32 17.64
C GLN A 94 14.36 -4.82 19.07
N ASP A 95 13.44 -3.88 19.24
CA ASP A 95 13.17 -3.25 20.54
C ASP A 95 12.05 -3.96 21.34
N SER A 96 11.17 -4.71 20.68
CA SER A 96 9.91 -5.20 21.29
C SER A 96 9.74 -6.72 21.32
N ASP A 97 10.57 -7.51 20.63
CA ASP A 97 10.34 -8.96 20.54
C ASP A 97 10.56 -9.66 21.89
N ILE A 98 9.68 -10.63 22.17
CA ILE A 98 9.76 -11.50 23.35
C ILE A 98 9.84 -12.93 22.84
N VAL A 99 10.92 -13.62 23.19
CA VAL A 99 11.17 -15.01 22.78
C VAL A 99 10.67 -15.97 23.85
N ILE A 100 9.84 -16.93 23.46
CA ILE A 100 9.33 -18.01 24.30
C ILE A 100 9.79 -19.34 23.69
N GLU A 101 10.70 -20.02 24.38
CA GLU A 101 11.23 -21.31 23.94
C GLU A 101 10.32 -22.46 24.36
N GLY A 102 10.19 -23.47 23.49
CA GLY A 102 9.42 -24.69 23.78
C GLY A 102 7.90 -24.58 23.63
N ASP A 103 7.36 -23.38 23.38
CA ASP A 103 5.93 -23.15 23.17
C ASP A 103 5.67 -22.25 21.92
N PRO A 104 5.53 -22.86 20.73
CA PRO A 104 5.27 -22.12 19.49
C PRO A 104 3.94 -21.35 19.51
N GLU A 105 2.92 -21.85 20.20
CA GLU A 105 1.61 -21.21 20.28
C GLU A 105 1.69 -19.94 21.14
N ALA A 106 2.35 -20.02 22.30
CA ALA A 106 2.63 -18.85 23.12
C ALA A 106 3.51 -17.83 22.38
N GLN A 107 4.54 -18.28 21.64
CA GLN A 107 5.41 -17.41 20.83
C GLN A 107 4.62 -16.66 19.75
N GLN A 108 3.69 -17.32 19.07
CA GLN A 108 2.81 -16.68 18.10
C GLN A 108 1.87 -15.68 18.78
N GLY A 109 1.27 -16.08 19.92
CA GLY A 109 0.34 -15.24 20.67
C GLY A 109 0.96 -13.92 21.14
N ILE A 110 2.16 -13.97 21.74
CA ILE A 110 2.82 -12.75 22.21
C ILE A 110 3.23 -11.84 21.05
N ARG A 111 3.75 -12.39 19.94
CA ARG A 111 4.08 -11.61 18.73
C ARG A 111 2.85 -11.01 18.09
N PHE A 112 1.74 -11.73 18.03
CA PHE A 112 0.47 -11.19 17.54
C PHE A 112 0.03 -9.97 18.36
N ASN A 113 0.08 -10.06 19.69
CA ASN A 113 -0.28 -8.95 20.57
C ASN A 113 0.62 -7.73 20.37
N ILE A 114 1.95 -7.93 20.30
CA ILE A 114 2.92 -6.85 20.05
C ILE A 114 2.68 -6.20 18.68
N PHE A 115 2.43 -7.00 17.65
CA PHE A 115 2.11 -6.51 16.31
C PHE A 115 0.87 -5.59 16.32
N GLN A 116 -0.21 -5.99 16.99
CA GLN A 116 -1.44 -5.18 17.08
C GLN A 116 -1.23 -3.87 17.83
N LEU A 117 -0.44 -3.88 18.91
CA LEU A 117 -0.11 -2.66 19.66
C LEU A 117 0.60 -1.63 18.75
N HIS A 118 1.62 -2.07 18.01
CA HIS A 118 2.37 -1.22 17.08
C HIS A 118 1.55 -0.75 15.86
N GLN A 119 0.48 -1.46 15.50
CA GLN A 119 -0.44 -1.03 14.44
C GLN A 119 -1.43 0.05 14.88
N THR A 120 -1.64 0.22 16.20
CA THR A 120 -2.65 1.14 16.74
C THR A 120 -2.05 2.50 17.13
N TYR A 121 -0.88 2.49 17.77
CA TYR A 121 -0.25 3.69 18.31
C TYR A 121 1.27 3.57 18.24
N THR A 122 1.96 4.67 17.99
CA THR A 122 3.42 4.67 17.76
C THR A 122 4.21 5.50 18.78
N GLY A 123 3.57 5.99 19.84
CA GLY A 123 4.18 6.87 20.84
C GLY A 123 4.09 8.34 20.44
#